data_AF-A0A1V2M9C7-F1
#
_entry.id   AF-A0A1V2M9C7-F1
#
_cell.length_a   1.000
_cell.length_b   1.000
_cell.length_c   1.000
_cell.angle_alpha   90.00
_cell.angle_beta   90.00
_cell.angle_gamma   90.00
#
_symmetry.space_group_name_H-M   'P 1'
#
loop_
_entity.id
_entity.type
_entity.pdbx_description
1 polymer ?
#
loop_
_entity_poly.entity_id
_entity_poly.type
_entity_poly.pdbx_seq_one_letter_code
_entity_poly.pdbx_strand_id
1 'polypeptide(L)'
;MSLVTTISPFQEKNLELILSLKNQSEDMLLNLELSNITHPLIKECTIYRERGYLFYDQPLPKVNLGNLYPDEQAKILFKLNEPISYEQLELTLKDNFVISYMKENNKSSYIKNAINPPNFMI
;
A
#
# COMPACT_ATOMS: atom_id res chain seq x y z
N MET A 1 -8.23 22.80 7.33
CA MET A 1 -6.83 22.35 7.29
C MET A 1 -6.81 20.93 6.76
N SER A 2 -5.97 20.63 5.75
CA SER A 2 -5.77 19.25 5.28
C SER A 2 -4.70 18.62 6.16
N LEU A 3 -5.01 17.49 6.79
CA LEU A 3 -3.99 16.68 7.47
C LEU A 3 -3.47 15.65 6.45
N VAL A 4 -2.15 15.62 6.26
CA VAL A 4 -1.47 14.60 5.47
C VAL A 4 -0.62 13.79 6.43
N THR A 5 -0.88 12.48 6.51
CA THR A 5 -0.07 11.57 7.32
C THR A 5 0.45 10.45 6.46
N THR A 6 1.73 10.10 6.65
CA THR A 6 2.40 9.02 5.92
C THR A 6 2.80 7.92 6.89
N ILE A 7 2.50 6.68 6.52
CA ILE A 7 2.89 5.46 7.22
C ILE A 7 3.68 4.65 6.19
N SER A 8 4.87 4.14 6.54
CA SER A 8 5.58 3.13 5.73
C SER A 8 5.18 1.75 6.23
N PRO A 9 4.11 1.15 5.70
CA PRO A 9 3.66 -0.13 6.19
C PRO A 9 4.66 -1.26 5.93
N PHE A 10 5.29 -1.30 4.76
CA PHE A 10 6.06 -2.46 4.31
C PHE A 10 7.49 -2.10 4.00
N GLN A 11 8.41 -2.95 4.43
CA GLN A 11 9.76 -2.96 3.88
C GLN A 11 10.30 -4.40 3.81
N GLU A 12 10.42 -4.93 2.60
CA GLU A 12 11.31 -6.06 2.30
C GLU A 12 12.57 -5.50 1.65
N LYS A 13 13.68 -6.25 1.69
CA LYS A 13 15.02 -5.83 1.23
C LYS A 13 15.06 -5.00 -0.07
N ASN A 14 14.10 -5.20 -0.97
CA ASN A 14 14.05 -4.53 -2.27
C ASN A 14 12.74 -3.77 -2.55
N LEU A 15 11.73 -3.88 -1.69
CA LEU A 15 10.41 -3.32 -1.96
C LEU A 15 9.89 -2.61 -0.72
N GLU A 16 9.53 -1.34 -0.88
CA GLU A 16 8.92 -0.53 0.17
C GLU A 16 7.51 -0.14 -0.26
N LEU A 17 6.55 -0.31 0.65
CA LEU A 17 5.21 0.24 0.49
C LEU A 17 5.07 1.41 1.46
N ILE A 18 4.60 2.53 0.93
CA ILE A 18 4.31 3.77 1.65
C ILE A 18 2.82 4.08 1.44
N LEU A 19 2.12 4.41 2.52
CA LEU A 19 0.72 4.82 2.50
C LEU A 19 0.63 6.25 3.02
N SER A 20 0.03 7.14 2.24
CA SER A 20 -0.26 8.51 2.65
C SER A 20 -1.76 8.75 2.67
N LEU A 21 -2.29 9.11 3.83
CA LEU A 21 -3.68 9.55 3.97
C LEU A 21 -3.74 11.07 3.84
N LYS A 22 -4.61 11.54 2.96
CA LYS A 22 -5.00 12.95 2.88
C LYS A 22 -6.47 13.05 3.29
N ASN A 23 -6.71 13.62 4.47
CA ASN A 23 -8.05 13.85 4.99
C ASN A 23 -8.45 15.31 4.73
N GLN A 24 -9.33 15.54 3.76
CA GLN A 24 -9.98 16.83 3.51
C GLN A 24 -11.44 16.73 3.92
N SER A 25 -12.05 17.86 4.31
CA SER A 25 -13.41 17.92 4.87
C SER A 25 -14.52 17.36 3.97
N GLU A 26 -14.25 17.20 2.67
CA GLU A 26 -15.21 16.71 1.67
C GLU A 26 -14.77 15.41 0.98
N ASP A 27 -13.48 15.08 1.05
CA ASP A 27 -12.89 13.93 0.36
C ASP A 27 -11.78 13.29 1.20
N MET A 28 -11.90 11.98 1.44
CA MET A 28 -10.85 11.21 2.09
C MET A 28 -10.12 10.35 1.05
N LEU A 29 -8.84 10.67 0.87
CA LEU A 29 -8.00 10.06 -0.14
C LEU A 29 -6.85 9.28 0.52
N LEU A 30 -6.76 8.00 0.17
CA LEU A 30 -5.64 7.14 0.53
C LEU A 30 -4.74 6.96 -0.69
N ASN A 31 -3.52 7.45 -0.61
CA ASN A 31 -2.48 7.21 -1.61
C ASN A 31 -1.62 6.03 -1.17
N LEU A 32 -1.45 5.06 -2.06
CA LEU A 32 -0.58 3.92 -1.88
C LEU A 32 0.56 4.06 -2.87
N GLU A 33 1.78 4.11 -2.36
CA GLU A 33 3.02 4.20 -3.11
C GLU A 33 3.83 2.93 -2.91
N LEU A 34 4.21 2.27 -4.00
CA LEU A 34 5.05 1.09 -3.99
C LEU A 34 6.35 1.42 -4.70
N SER A 35 7.46 1.34 -3.97
CA SER A 35 8.79 1.75 -4.40
C SER A 35 9.72 0.56 -4.46
N ASN A 36 10.37 0.35 -5.61
CA ASN A 36 11.47 -0.60 -5.71
C ASN A 36 12.76 0.08 -5.21
N ILE A 37 13.11 -0.14 -3.94
CA ILE A 37 14.17 0.62 -3.26
C ILE A 37 15.58 0.13 -3.58
N THR A 38 15.75 -1.02 -4.23
CA THR A 38 17.07 -1.56 -4.61
C THR A 38 17.02 -2.43 -5.88
N HIS A 39 18.17 -2.78 -6.45
CA HIS A 39 18.23 -3.84 -7.48
C HIS A 39 17.86 -5.20 -6.87
N PRO A 40 17.06 -6.06 -7.56
CA PRO A 40 16.80 -6.08 -9.00
C PRO A 40 15.37 -5.67 -9.43
N LEU A 41 15.09 -5.77 -10.74
CA LEU A 41 13.76 -5.59 -11.33
C LEU A 41 12.70 -6.48 -10.66
N ILE A 42 11.57 -5.88 -10.29
CA ILE A 42 10.37 -6.59 -9.82
C ILE A 42 9.42 -6.75 -10.99
N LYS A 43 9.05 -7.98 -11.32
CA LYS A 43 8.19 -8.29 -12.48
C LYS A 43 6.75 -8.51 -12.04
N GLU A 44 5.82 -8.18 -12.93
CA GLU A 44 4.40 -8.56 -12.81
C GLU A 44 3.79 -8.22 -11.43
N CYS A 45 4.08 -7.03 -10.93
CA CYS A 45 3.58 -6.57 -9.65
C CYS A 45 2.08 -6.27 -9.75
N THR A 46 1.32 -6.83 -8.82
CA THR A 46 -0.12 -6.60 -8.71
C THR A 46 -0.48 -6.35 -7.24
N ILE A 47 -1.29 -5.33 -7.03
CA ILE A 47 -1.86 -5.01 -5.72
C ILE A 47 -3.32 -5.45 -5.70
N TYR A 48 -3.67 -6.20 -4.67
CA TYR A 48 -5.00 -6.68 -4.41
C TYR A 48 -5.54 -5.99 -3.16
N ARG A 49 -6.73 -5.43 -3.28
CA ARG A 49 -7.52 -5.05 -2.11
C ARG A 49 -8.25 -6.27 -1.55
N GLU A 50 -7.99 -6.61 -0.30
CA GLU A 50 -8.78 -7.60 0.42
C GLU A 50 -10.08 -6.98 0.94
N ARG A 51 -11.09 -7.81 1.21
CA ARG A 51 -12.27 -7.36 1.97
C ARG A 51 -11.85 -7.14 3.42
N GLY A 52 -11.37 -5.94 3.72
CA GLY A 52 -11.12 -5.52 5.10
C GLY A 52 -12.16 -4.51 5.59
N TYR A 53 -11.79 -3.78 6.63
CA TYR A 53 -12.69 -2.88 7.38
C TYR A 53 -12.90 -1.50 6.73
N LEU A 54 -12.35 -1.26 5.54
CA LEU A 54 -12.44 0.03 4.85
C LEU A 54 -13.45 -0.03 3.70
N PHE A 55 -14.30 1.00 3.62
CA PHE A 55 -15.28 1.18 2.55
C PHE A 55 -14.77 2.19 1.52
N TYR A 56 -14.88 1.85 0.23
CA TYR A 56 -14.29 2.59 -0.88
C TYR A 56 -15.31 2.85 -1.98
N ASP A 57 -15.18 3.98 -2.68
CA ASP A 57 -16.17 4.44 -3.67
C ASP A 57 -16.17 3.54 -4.91
N GLN A 58 -15.04 2.88 -5.14
CA GLN A 58 -14.81 2.01 -6.28
C GLN A 58 -14.76 0.54 -5.85
N PRO A 59 -15.30 -0.38 -6.67
CA PRO A 59 -15.20 -1.81 -6.43
C PRO A 59 -13.74 -2.30 -6.42
N LEU A 60 -13.54 -3.53 -5.93
CA LEU A 60 -12.25 -4.16 -5.59
C LEU A 60 -11.12 -3.88 -6.61
N PRO A 61 -10.15 -3.01 -6.29
CA PRO A 61 -9.04 -2.73 -7.16
C PRO A 61 -8.04 -3.88 -7.07
N LYS A 62 -8.09 -4.74 -8.08
CA LYS A 62 -6.92 -5.47 -8.54
C LYS A 62 -6.19 -4.52 -9.49
N VAL A 63 -5.09 -3.94 -9.03
CA VAL A 63 -4.30 -3.01 -9.84
C VAL A 63 -3.05 -3.73 -10.31
N ASN A 64 -2.97 -3.96 -11.62
CA ASN A 64 -1.75 -4.46 -12.24
C ASN A 64 -0.81 -3.27 -12.45
N LEU A 65 0.33 -3.29 -11.76
CA LEU A 65 1.37 -2.27 -11.86
C LEU A 65 2.41 -2.62 -12.94
N GLY A 66 2.41 -3.86 -13.44
CA GLY A 66 3.39 -4.32 -14.40
C GLY A 66 4.77 -4.50 -13.78
N ASN A 67 5.81 -4.07 -14.49
CA ASN A 67 7.19 -4.17 -14.01
C ASN A 67 7.55 -2.91 -13.21
N LEU A 68 8.24 -3.09 -12.09
CA LEU A 68 8.82 -2.01 -11.30
C LEU A 68 10.34 -2.07 -11.41
N TYR A 69 10.89 -1.13 -12.17
CA TYR A 69 12.33 -0.95 -12.33
C TYR A 69 12.97 -0.47 -11.01
N PRO A 70 14.29 -0.67 -10.82
CA PRO A 70 15.00 -0.10 -9.68
C PRO A 70 14.74 1.41 -9.56
N ASP A 71 14.50 1.87 -8.33
CA ASP A 71 14.17 3.26 -7.99
C ASP A 71 12.85 3.79 -8.57
N GLU A 72 12.06 2.93 -9.24
CA GLU A 72 10.73 3.29 -9.73
C GLU A 72 9.69 3.24 -8.61
N GLN A 73 8.73 4.15 -8.70
CA GLN A 73 7.59 4.24 -7.79
C GLN A 73 6.29 4.13 -8.56
N ALA A 74 5.41 3.23 -8.13
CA ALA A 74 4.03 3.19 -8.57
C ALA A 74 3.12 3.83 -7.51
N LYS A 75 2.13 4.62 -7.94
CA LYS A 75 1.18 5.29 -7.05
C LYS A 75 -0.26 4.92 -7.41
N ILE A 76 -1.05 4.59 -6.40
CA ILE A 76 -2.46 4.23 -6.52
C ILE A 76 -3.26 5.10 -5.56
N LEU A 77 -4.28 5.76 -6.08
CA LEU A 77 -5.18 6.58 -5.29
C LEU A 77 -6.50 5.84 -5.04
N PHE A 78 -6.90 5.76 -3.78
CA PHE A 78 -8.20 5.26 -3.36
C PHE A 78 -9.01 6.37 -2.72
N LYS A 79 -10.29 6.44 -3.05
CA LYS A 79 -11.27 7.29 -2.36
C LYS A 79 -12.10 6.43 -1.41
N LEU A 80 -12.16 6.85 -0.14
CA LEU A 80 -12.95 6.19 0.91
C LEU A 80 -14.38 6.74 0.93
N ASN A 81 -15.36 5.88 1.21
CA ASN A 81 -16.78 6.26 1.32
C ASN A 81 -17.08 7.05 2.59
N GLU A 82 -16.32 6.74 3.64
CA GLU A 82 -16.57 7.24 4.98
C GLU A 82 -15.27 7.80 5.56
N PRO A 83 -15.35 8.89 6.34
CA PRO A 83 -14.21 9.38 7.09
C PRO A 83 -13.74 8.33 8.11
N ILE A 84 -12.42 8.12 8.21
CA ILE A 84 -11.80 7.29 9.25
C ILE A 84 -10.80 8.11 10.07
N SER A 85 -10.68 7.85 11.37
CA SER A 85 -9.64 8.50 12.17
C SER A 85 -8.25 7.97 11.79
N TYR A 86 -7.20 8.71 12.11
CA TYR A 86 -5.83 8.28 11.85
C TYR A 86 -5.48 6.98 12.60
N GLU A 87 -5.87 6.90 13.87
CA GLU A 87 -5.62 5.73 14.73
C GLU A 87 -6.35 4.49 14.20
N GLN A 88 -7.59 4.67 13.75
CA GLN A 88 -8.35 3.58 13.14
C GLN A 88 -7.76 3.15 11.81
N LEU A 89 -7.26 4.08 10.99
CA LEU A 89 -6.58 3.77 9.74
C LEU A 89 -5.33 2.92 9.99
N GLU A 90 -4.46 3.32 10.91
CA GLU A 90 -3.24 2.59 11.25
C GLU A 90 -3.53 1.14 11.72
N LEU A 91 -4.64 0.94 12.43
CA LEU A 91 -5.10 -0.37 12.88
C LEU A 91 -5.74 -1.20 11.76
N THR A 92 -6.55 -0.59 10.91
CA THR A 92 -7.32 -1.31 9.86
C THR A 92 -6.52 -1.57 8.60
N LEU A 93 -5.51 -0.77 8.27
CA LEU A 93 -4.69 -0.95 7.06
C LEU A 93 -3.97 -2.30 7.00
N LYS A 94 -3.65 -2.89 8.16
CA LYS A 94 -2.92 -4.16 8.31
C LYS A 94 -3.54 -5.32 7.53
N ASP A 95 -4.85 -5.28 7.31
CA ASP A 95 -5.64 -6.37 6.73
C ASP A 95 -6.26 -6.05 5.36
N ASN A 96 -5.96 -4.90 4.75
CA ASN A 96 -6.69 -4.43 3.57
C ASN A 96 -5.95 -4.62 2.23
N PHE A 97 -4.63 -4.86 2.24
CA PHE A 97 -3.83 -4.95 1.01
C PHE A 97 -2.89 -6.14 0.98
N VAL A 98 -2.82 -6.74 -0.20
CA VAL A 98 -1.94 -7.85 -0.53
C VAL A 98 -1.15 -7.49 -1.78
N ILE A 99 0.15 -7.78 -1.75
CA ILE A 99 1.04 -7.55 -2.89
C ILE A 99 1.51 -8.90 -3.42
N SER A 100 1.34 -9.10 -4.72
CA SER A 100 1.91 -10.24 -5.46
C SER A 100 2.89 -9.72 -6.49
N TYR A 101 4.04 -10.39 -6.62
CA TYR A 101 5.03 -10.04 -7.64
C TYR A 101 5.94 -11.22 -7.97
N MET A 102 6.67 -11.12 -9.08
CA MET A 102 7.72 -12.05 -9.45
C MET A 102 9.09 -11.47 -9.17
N LYS A 103 9.92 -12.26 -8.47
CA LYS A 103 11.35 -11.97 -8.33
C LYS A 103 12.07 -12.27 -9.64
N GLU A 104 13.26 -11.68 -9.82
CA GLU A 104 14.05 -11.82 -11.05
C GLU A 104 14.35 -13.29 -11.45
N ASN A 105 14.47 -14.17 -10.46
CA ASN A 105 14.62 -15.62 -10.64
C ASN A 105 13.32 -16.35 -11.04
N ASN A 106 12.29 -15.60 -11.47
CA ASN A 106 10.95 -16.07 -11.82
C ASN A 106 10.23 -16.83 -10.71
N LYS A 107 10.64 -16.66 -9.45
CA LYS A 107 9.87 -17.17 -8.31
C LYS A 107 8.78 -16.18 -7.95
N SER A 108 7.53 -16.65 -7.95
CA SER A 108 6.40 -15.90 -7.41
C SER A 108 6.64 -15.63 -5.92
N SER A 109 6.50 -14.39 -5.51
CA SER A 109 6.47 -13.98 -4.11
C SER A 109 5.13 -13.35 -3.82
N TYR A 110 4.59 -13.72 -2.67
CA TYR A 110 3.32 -13.26 -2.19
C TYR A 110 3.51 -12.71 -0.79
N ILE A 111 2.94 -11.54 -0.54
CA ILE A 111 3.02 -10.90 0.75
C ILE A 111 1.62 -10.70 1.25
N LYS A 112 1.24 -11.58 2.18
CA LYS A 112 0.13 -11.33 3.09
C LYS A 112 0.63 -10.43 4.19
N ASN A 113 -0.19 -9.47 4.62
CA ASN A 113 0.15 -8.58 5.72
C ASN A 113 1.49 -7.90 5.44
N ALA A 114 1.59 -7.20 4.30
CA ALA A 114 2.79 -6.45 3.93
C ALA A 114 3.12 -5.35 4.97
N ILE A 115 2.51 -5.32 6.14
CA ILE A 115 2.70 -4.27 7.13
C ILE A 115 3.48 -4.84 8.32
N ASN A 116 4.78 -4.54 8.44
CA ASN A 116 5.47 -4.75 9.71
C ASN A 116 5.00 -3.65 10.66
N PRO A 117 4.53 -3.97 11.89
CA PRO A 117 4.22 -2.91 12.84
C PRO A 117 5.48 -2.05 13.04
N PRO A 118 5.35 -0.72 13.17
CA PRO A 118 6.45 0.08 13.68
C PRO A 118 6.90 -0.57 14.99
N ASN A 119 8.21 -0.75 15.14
CA ASN A 119 8.79 -1.18 16.40
C ASN A 119 8.51 -0.07 17.42
N PHE A 120 7.39 -0.14 18.10
CA PHE A 120 7.17 0.62 19.32
C PHE A 120 8.08 -0.01 20.37
N MET A 121 9.33 0.48 20.45
CA MET A 121 10.09 0.36 21.69
C MET A 121 9.33 1.17 22.74
N ILE A 122 8.65 0.46 23.64
CA ILE A 122 8.05 0.98 24.87
C ILE A 122 9.17 1.25 25.87
#